data_AF-A0ABD1RVE4-F1
#
_entry.id   AF-A0ABD1RVE4-F1
#
_cell.length_a   1.000
_cell.length_b   1.000
_cell.length_c   1.000
_cell.angle_alpha   90.00
_cell.angle_beta   90.00
_cell.angle_gamma   90.00
#
_symmetry.space_group_name_H-M   'P 1'
#
loop_
_entity.id
_entity.type
_entity.pdbx_description
1 polymer ?
#
loop_
_entity_poly.entity_id
_entity_poly.type
_entity_poly.pdbx_seq_one_letter_code
_entity_poly.pdbx_strand_id
1 'polypeptide(L)'
;MCNAVNWPSKMRSSSDQRDKSKWCEFHIEHGHRIDDCIALRLELAELLKQRHLSDFLTEKGKENLARRKQQSCGKQDSTPTPKQPYDRIVNSITGGSEVRR
;
A
#
# COMPACT_ATOMS: atom_id res chain seq x y z
N MET A 1 -2.82 27.42 -12.14
CA MET A 1 -2.84 25.95 -12.09
C MET A 1 -4.02 25.53 -11.23
N CYS A 2 -5.11 25.06 -11.84
CA CYS A 2 -6.24 24.50 -11.09
C CYS A 2 -5.88 23.08 -10.66
N ASN A 3 -5.50 22.90 -9.39
CA ASN A 3 -5.30 21.57 -8.82
C ASN A 3 -6.66 20.86 -8.79
N ALA A 4 -6.93 20.03 -9.79
CA ALA A 4 -8.11 19.18 -9.80
C ALA A 4 -7.96 18.15 -8.67
N VAL A 5 -8.67 18.38 -7.56
CA VAL A 5 -8.75 17.43 -6.46
C VAL A 5 -9.54 16.22 -6.96
N ASN A 6 -8.85 15.10 -7.19
CA ASN A 6 -9.52 13.83 -7.45
C ASN A 6 -10.13 13.36 -6.14
N TRP A 7 -11.42 13.64 -5.96
CA TRP A 7 -12.12 13.19 -4.77
C TRP A 7 -12.16 11.65 -4.75
N PRO A 8 -11.78 11.03 -3.62
CA PRO A 8 -11.91 9.60 -3.46
C PRO A 8 -13.38 9.16 -3.62
N SER A 9 -13.57 7.96 -4.14
CA SER A 9 -14.89 7.39 -4.41
C SER A 9 -15.82 7.49 -3.21
N LYS A 10 -17.05 7.97 -3.44
CA LYS A 10 -18.11 8.05 -2.43
C LYS A 10 -18.42 6.69 -1.82
N MET A 11 -19.03 6.72 -0.63
CA MET A 11 -19.43 5.52 0.09
C MET A 11 -20.27 4.58 -0.79
N ARG A 12 -19.88 3.30 -0.86
CA ARG A 12 -20.51 2.29 -1.74
C ARG A 12 -21.91 1.84 -1.29
N SER A 13 -22.33 2.18 -0.07
CA SER A 13 -23.66 1.85 0.45
C SER A 13 -24.74 2.76 -0.14
N SER A 14 -25.89 2.16 -0.43
CA SER A 14 -27.08 2.89 -0.86
C SER A 14 -27.53 3.85 0.24
N SER A 15 -28.11 5.00 -0.15
CA SER A 15 -28.49 6.05 0.79
C SER A 15 -29.43 5.57 1.91
N ASP A 16 -30.24 4.54 1.62
CA ASP A 16 -31.22 3.97 2.54
C ASP A 16 -30.57 3.13 3.67
N GLN A 17 -29.41 2.53 3.40
CA GLN A 17 -28.66 1.71 4.36
C GLN A 17 -27.69 2.54 5.23
N ARG A 18 -27.62 3.85 5.02
CA ARG A 18 -26.68 4.71 5.74
C ARG A 18 -27.23 5.08 7.11
N ASP A 19 -26.40 4.87 8.12
CA ASP A 19 -26.67 5.29 9.49
C ASP A 19 -26.75 6.82 9.58
N LYS A 20 -27.96 7.35 9.77
CA LYS A 20 -28.24 8.80 9.88
C LYS A 20 -27.70 9.43 11.16
N SER A 21 -27.32 8.62 12.16
CA SER A 21 -26.70 9.14 13.40
C SER A 21 -25.22 9.52 13.20
N LYS A 22 -24.61 9.08 12.09
CA LYS A 22 -23.21 9.33 11.77
C LYS A 22 -23.11 10.31 10.62
N TRP A 23 -22.30 11.35 10.81
CA TRP A 23 -22.05 12.40 9.82
C TRP A 23 -20.56 12.48 9.52
N CYS A 24 -20.21 12.55 8.23
CA CYS A 24 -18.86 12.74 7.75
C CYS A 24 -18.75 14.10 7.07
N GLU A 25 -18.02 15.05 7.69
CA GLU A 25 -17.84 16.40 7.15
C GLU A 25 -17.01 16.43 5.86
N PHE A 26 -16.09 15.48 5.68
CA PHE A 26 -15.26 15.39 4.48
C PHE A 26 -16.06 15.03 3.21
N HIS A 27 -17.03 14.13 3.35
CA HIS A 27 -17.91 13.73 2.24
C HIS A 27 -19.26 14.45 2.24
N ILE A 28 -19.58 15.19 3.30
CA ILE A 28 -20.86 15.88 3.51
C ILE A 28 -22.02 14.87 3.34
N GLU A 29 -21.88 13.70 3.98
CA GLU A 29 -22.87 12.61 3.90
C GLU A 29 -23.02 11.84 5.21
N HIS A 30 -24.17 11.18 5.36
CA HIS A 30 -24.43 10.25 6.45
C HIS A 30 -23.81 8.88 6.22
N GLY A 31 -23.61 8.11 7.30
CA GLY A 31 -23.26 6.70 7.27
C GLY A 31 -21.97 6.35 8.02
N HIS A 32 -21.02 7.27 8.10
CA HIS A 32 -19.77 7.11 8.87
C HIS A 32 -19.34 8.44 9.47
N ARG A 33 -18.43 8.41 10.46
CA ARG A 33 -17.79 9.61 11.01
C ARG A 33 -16.51 9.92 10.23
N ILE A 34 -16.03 11.16 10.32
CA ILE A 34 -14.78 11.58 9.69
C ILE A 34 -13.58 10.72 10.11
N ASP A 35 -13.54 10.26 11.36
CA ASP A 35 -12.48 9.39 11.90
C ASP A 35 -12.44 8.01 11.22
N ASP A 36 -13.60 7.52 10.77
CA ASP A 36 -13.76 6.23 10.09
C ASP A 36 -13.53 6.33 8.57
N CYS A 37 -13.33 7.55 8.05
CA CYS A 37 -13.24 7.80 6.63
C CYS A 37 -11.91 7.27 6.04
N ILE A 38 -11.97 6.09 5.41
CA ILE A 38 -10.80 5.45 4.79
C ILE A 38 -10.19 6.34 3.71
N ALA A 39 -11.05 6.97 2.90
CA ALA A 39 -10.67 7.91 1.85
C ALA A 39 -9.80 9.06 2.40
N LEU A 40 -10.27 9.73 3.46
CA LEU A 40 -9.52 10.78 4.14
C LEU A 40 -8.18 10.27 4.70
N ARG A 41 -8.18 9.10 5.34
CA ARG A 41 -6.96 8.50 5.90
C ARG A 41 -5.91 8.22 4.82
N LEU A 42 -6.32 7.76 3.65
CA LEU A 42 -5.42 7.52 2.51
C LEU A 42 -4.86 8.83 1.95
N GLU A 43 -5.72 9.85 1.79
CA GLU A 43 -5.30 11.17 1.31
C GLU A 43 -4.25 11.79 2.25
N LEU A 44 -4.52 11.78 3.56
CA LEU A 44 -3.57 12.26 4.57
C LEU A 44 -2.25 11.47 4.53
N ALA A 45 -2.30 10.16 4.32
CA ALA A 45 -1.10 9.33 4.21
C ALA A 45 -0.25 9.69 2.98
N GLU A 46 -0.88 9.97 1.84
CA GLU A 46 -0.18 10.38 0.62
C GLU A 46 0.39 11.80 0.77
N LEU A 47 -0.36 12.74 1.35
CA LEU A 47 0.13 14.08 1.64
C LEU A 47 1.33 14.07 2.61
N LEU A 48 1.31 13.20 3.63
CA LEU A 48 2.45 12.99 4.54
C LEU A 48 3.66 12.41 3.80
N LYS A 49 3.44 11.47 2.88
CA LYS A 49 4.49 10.91 2.03
C LYS A 49 5.12 11.99 1.15
N GLN A 50 4.31 12.87 0.57
CA GLN A 50 4.73 13.99 -0.27
C GLN A 50 5.29 15.18 0.53
N ARG A 51 5.27 15.13 1.87
CA ARG A 51 5.71 16.21 2.78
C ARG A 51 4.87 17.49 2.71
N HIS A 52 3.71 17.47 2.07
CA HIS A 52 2.83 18.64 2.01
C HIS A 52 2.20 19.02 3.36
N LEU A 53 2.26 18.12 4.35
CA LEU A 53 1.76 18.35 5.70
C LEU A 53 2.88 18.50 6.76
N SER A 54 4.15 18.66 6.36
CA SER A 54 5.27 18.71 7.31
C SER A 54 5.15 19.79 8.38
N ASP A 55 4.56 20.92 8.02
CA ASP A 55 4.47 22.10 8.88
C ASP A 55 3.37 21.97 9.94
N PHE A 56 2.43 21.06 9.71
CA PHE A 56 1.35 20.73 10.64
C PHE A 56 1.73 19.63 11.64
N LEU A 57 2.93 19.07 11.52
CA LEU A 57 3.43 18.05 12.44
C LEU A 57 4.12 18.68 13.65
N THR A 58 4.00 18.02 14.80
CA THR A 58 4.84 18.28 15.97
C THR A 58 6.30 17.92 15.68
N GLU A 59 7.24 18.44 16.47
CA GLU A 59 8.68 18.09 16.33
C GLU A 59 8.91 16.57 16.35
N LYS A 60 8.26 15.86 17.27
CA LYS A 60 8.26 14.38 17.30
C LYS A 60 7.73 13.76 16.00
N GLY A 61 6.69 14.36 15.41
CA GLY A 61 6.14 13.92 14.12
C GLY A 61 7.12 14.11 12.96
N LYS A 62 7.80 15.26 12.91
CA LYS A 62 8.84 15.57 11.91
C LYS A 62 10.02 14.60 12.01
N GLU A 63 10.50 14.30 13.22
CA GLU A 63 11.55 13.32 13.46
C GLU A 63 11.17 11.92 12.96
N ASN A 64 9.94 11.46 13.24
CA ASN A 64 9.44 10.17 12.74
C ASN A 64 9.46 10.11 11.21
N LEU A 65 9.03 11.20 10.57
CA LEU A 65 8.98 11.31 9.12
C LEU A 65 10.40 11.33 8.50
N ALA A 66 11.37 11.93 9.18
CA ALA A 66 12.78 11.91 8.81
C ALA A 66 13.40 10.50 8.95
N ARG A 67 13.13 9.79 10.07
CA ARG A 67 13.59 8.41 10.28
C ARG A 67 13.06 7.45 9.21
N ARG A 68 11.80 7.60 8.78
CA ARG A 68 11.21 6.79 7.71
C ARG A 68 11.94 6.96 6.37
N LYS A 69 12.52 8.14 6.11
CA LYS A 69 13.35 8.38 4.91
C LYS A 69 14.65 7.56 4.94
N GLN A 70 15.31 7.51 6.10
CA GLN A 70 16.56 6.75 6.26
C GLN A 70 16.35 5.25 6.04
N GLN A 71 15.23 4.70 6.51
CA GLN A 71 14.86 3.30 6.25
C GLN A 71 14.49 3.04 4.78
N SER A 72 13.92 4.03 4.08
CA SER A 72 13.62 3.93 2.64
C SER A 72 14.86 4.09 1.75
N CYS A 73 15.89 4.80 2.22
CA CYS A 73 17.14 5.02 1.49
C CYS A 73 18.18 3.90 1.74
N GLY A 74 18.02 3.10 2.80
CA GLY A 74 18.89 1.96 3.13
C GLY A 74 18.54 0.64 2.44
N LYS A 75 17.76 0.67 1.35
CA LYS A 75 17.35 -0.53 0.60
C LYS A 75 17.41 -0.30 -0.91
N GLN A 76 18.51 0.28 -1.35
CA GLN A 76 18.96 0.28 -2.75
C GLN A 76 20.45 0.01 -2.79
N ASP A 77 20.86 -1.13 -2.24
CA ASP A 77 22.11 -1.78 -2.65
C ASP A 77 21.97 -3.29 -2.39
N SER A 78 21.61 -4.01 -3.45
CA SER A 78 21.68 -5.47 -3.49
C SER A 78 21.90 -5.83 -4.95
N THR A 79 23.17 -5.78 -5.32
CA THR A 79 23.82 -6.54 -6.39
C THR A 79 23.00 -7.78 -6.80
N PRO A 80 22.77 -8.05 -8.10
CA PRO A 80 22.20 -9.32 -8.50
C PRO A 80 23.19 -10.44 -8.14
N THR A 81 22.86 -11.20 -7.11
CA THR A 81 23.62 -12.39 -6.70
C THR A 81 23.61 -13.42 -7.84
N PRO A 82 24.77 -13.95 -8.27
CA PRO A 82 24.80 -15.10 -9.16
C PRO A 82 24.11 -16.28 -8.49
N LYS A 83 23.03 -16.77 -9.10
CA LYS A 83 22.36 -18.00 -8.66
C LYS A 83 23.37 -19.13 -8.74
N GLN A 84 23.63 -19.79 -7.61
CA GLN A 84 24.56 -20.91 -7.55
C GLN A 84 24.06 -22.04 -8.48
N PRO A 85 24.93 -22.65 -9.29
CA PRO A 85 24.55 -23.81 -10.08
C PRO A 85 24.38 -24.98 -9.13
N TYR A 86 23.13 -25.33 -8.85
CA TYR A 86 22.84 -26.61 -8.23
C TYR A 86 23.31 -27.71 -9.22
N ASP A 87 24.21 -28.57 -8.76
CA ASP A 87 24.55 -29.80 -9.47
C ASP A 87 23.32 -30.71 -9.46
N ARG A 88 22.52 -30.72 -10.54
CA ARG A 88 21.50 -31.77 -10.73
C ARG A 88 22.22 -33.02 -11.16
N ILE A 89 22.68 -33.80 -10.18
CA ILE A 89 22.96 -35.20 -10.41
C ILE A 89 21.59 -35.85 -10.73
N VAL A 90 21.34 -36.08 -12.02
CA VAL A 90 20.15 -36.78 -12.51
C VAL A 90 20.50 -38.26 -12.61
N ASN A 91 20.17 -39.04 -11.59
CA ASN A 91 20.09 -40.50 -11.72
C ASN A 91 18.72 -40.87 -12.31
N SER A 92 18.57 -40.74 -13.62
CA SER A 92 17.42 -41.27 -14.35
C SER A 92 17.88 -42.45 -15.21
N ILE A 93 17.53 -43.67 -14.79
CA ILE A 93 17.70 -44.89 -15.59
C ILE A 93 16.50 -44.95 -16.52
N THR A 94 16.72 -44.72 -17.82
CA THR A 94 15.69 -44.88 -18.86
C THR A 94 16.05 -46.09 -19.71
N GLY A 95 15.25 -47.15 -19.67
CA GLY A 95 15.43 -48.28 -20.58
C GLY A 95 14.85 -49.60 -20.06
N GLY A 96 13.53 -49.68 -19.91
CA GLY A 96 12.85 -50.97 -19.83
C GLY A 96 12.70 -51.56 -21.24
N SER A 97 13.25 -52.74 -21.47
CA SER A 97 13.17 -53.44 -22.77
C SER A 97 11.73 -53.86 -23.08
N GLU A 98 11.26 -53.56 -24.30
CA GLU A 98 9.93 -53.92 -24.78
C GLU A 98 9.79 -55.45 -24.92
N VAL A 99 8.85 -56.04 -24.18
CA VAL A 99 8.38 -57.40 -24.43
C VAL A 99 7.50 -57.38 -25.67
N ARG A 100 7.94 -58.05 -26.73
CA ARG A 100 7.09 -58.35 -27.88
C ARG A 100 7.31 -59.80 -28.33
N ARG A 101 6.27 -60.60 -28.02
CA ARG A 101 5.89 -61.96 -28.49
C ARG A 101 6.98 -62.99 -28.79
#